data_AF-A0A7V3S021-F1
#
_entry.id   AF-A0A7V3S021-F1
#
_cell.length_a   1.000
_cell.length_b   1.000
_cell.length_c   1.000
_cell.angle_alpha   90.00
_cell.angle_beta   90.00
_cell.angle_gamma   90.00
#
_symmetry.space_group_name_H-M   'P 1'
#
loop_
_entity.id
_entity.type
_entity.pdbx_description
1 polymer ?
#
loop_
_entity_poly.entity_id
_entity_poly.type
_entity_poly.pdbx_seq_one_letter_code
_entity_poly.pdbx_strand_id
1 'polypeptide(L)'
;MSEEWRELKKRARAELEEGHFLWRKARRSLKPEERAEAEALFAELKALLKQKDSKGLAAALEKYSEFKELHFSGVRINKTWENIKDLLWIILVVFLIRWILIEPFRIPSGSMIPTLLVGDQLMVNKLIYGVQIPLTTKKLFNLKKPQRGDVIVFKFPPHPREDYVKRVVAVAGDELMVRDGVLIINGQAVPREYVEPYTGPTDGGFCESYELYIEHLDHRSHQMLLCRRSHQGDDFGPVKVPEGTVFGMGDNRDNSADSRSWGFIPLDNIKGKALFIHLPLDPSRHYLPRWNRFFKLIR
;
A
#
# COMPACT_ATOMS: atom_id res chain seq x y z
N MET A 1 14.36 24.59 39.45
CA MET A 1 13.76 25.54 38.49
C MET A 1 12.47 26.06 39.11
N SER A 2 12.37 27.38 39.36
CA SER A 2 11.14 27.99 39.90
C SER A 2 9.97 27.82 38.93
N GLU A 3 8.76 27.79 39.48
CA GLU A 3 7.50 27.72 38.72
C GLU A 3 7.35 28.94 37.79
N GLU A 4 7.71 30.12 38.30
CA GLU A 4 7.79 31.38 37.56
C GLU A 4 8.65 31.28 36.28
N TRP A 5 9.82 30.66 36.36
CA TRP A 5 10.68 30.47 35.19
C TRP A 5 10.05 29.53 34.15
N ARG A 6 9.27 28.52 34.58
CA ARG A 6 8.58 27.62 33.63
C ARG A 6 7.51 28.35 32.84
N GLU A 7 6.71 29.18 33.51
CA GLU A 7 5.66 29.97 32.85
C GLU A 7 6.24 31.02 31.91
N LEU A 8 7.24 31.79 32.36
CA LEU A 8 7.92 32.78 31.51
C LEU A 8 8.56 32.13 30.28
N LYS A 9 9.22 30.98 30.47
CA LYS A 9 9.81 30.21 29.36
C LYS A 9 8.75 29.72 28.36
N LYS A 10 7.60 29.25 28.85
CA LYS A 10 6.50 28.76 28.00
C LYS A 10 5.90 29.93 27.19
N ARG A 11 5.63 31.05 27.84
CA ARG A 11 5.13 32.28 27.20
C ARG A 11 6.10 32.79 26.14
N ALA A 12 7.38 32.93 26.47
CA ALA A 12 8.39 33.43 25.53
C ALA A 12 8.57 32.54 24.30
N ARG A 13 8.45 31.22 24.44
CA ARG A 13 8.49 30.30 23.30
C ARG A 13 7.28 30.47 22.39
N ALA A 14 6.08 30.58 22.96
CA ALA A 14 4.86 30.81 22.21
C ALA A 14 4.92 32.14 21.44
N GLU A 15 5.36 33.21 22.11
CA GLU A 15 5.53 34.54 21.49
C GLU A 15 6.59 34.57 20.39
N LEU A 16 7.69 33.81 20.53
CA LEU A 16 8.70 33.69 19.47
C LEU A 16 8.18 32.91 18.25
N GLU A 17 7.42 31.83 18.46
CA GLU A 17 6.81 31.07 17.36
C GLU A 17 5.78 31.92 16.61
N GLU A 18 4.85 32.54 17.34
CA GLU A 18 3.84 33.42 16.78
C GLU A 18 4.47 34.67 16.13
N GLY A 19 5.47 35.25 16.78
CA GLY A 19 6.20 36.42 16.31
C GLY A 19 6.95 36.20 15.02
N HIS A 20 7.65 35.08 14.90
CA HIS A 20 8.30 34.72 13.64
C HIS A 20 7.29 34.48 12.51
N PHE A 21 6.08 34.06 12.84
CA PHE A 21 5.01 33.93 11.87
C PHE A 21 4.45 35.28 11.43
N LEU A 22 4.10 36.16 12.38
CA LEU A 22 3.64 37.52 12.13
C LEU A 22 4.67 38.31 11.33
N TRP A 23 5.94 38.21 11.72
CA TRP A 23 7.09 38.77 11.02
C TRP A 23 7.15 38.36 9.54
N ARG A 24 7.00 37.06 9.23
CA ARG A 24 7.03 36.59 7.83
C ARG A 24 5.92 37.21 6.97
N LYS A 25 4.77 37.52 7.56
CA LYS A 25 3.64 38.14 6.85
C LYS A 25 3.75 39.66 6.74
N ALA A 26 4.22 40.33 7.80
CA ALA A 26 4.19 41.78 7.93
C ALA A 26 5.52 42.46 7.60
N ARG A 27 6.65 41.75 7.59
CA ARG A 27 7.99 42.33 7.32
C ARG A 27 8.00 43.24 6.10
N ARG A 28 7.31 42.87 5.02
CA ARG A 28 7.31 43.65 3.77
C ARG A 28 6.63 45.01 3.89
N SER A 29 5.65 45.14 4.79
CA SER A 29 4.93 46.40 5.05
C SER A 29 5.59 47.27 6.11
N LEU A 30 6.53 46.75 6.90
CA LEU A 30 7.28 47.51 7.91
C LEU A 30 8.39 48.35 7.30
N LYS A 31 8.67 49.51 7.92
CA LYS A 31 9.83 50.36 7.64
C LYS A 31 11.14 49.66 8.06
N PRO A 32 12.30 50.08 7.51
CA PRO A 32 13.60 49.49 7.88
C PRO A 32 13.92 49.54 9.38
N GLU A 33 13.52 50.61 10.06
CA GLU A 33 13.74 50.81 11.50
C GLU A 33 12.92 49.82 12.34
N GLU A 34 11.62 49.71 12.06
CA GLU A 34 10.69 48.75 12.69
C GLU A 34 11.14 47.30 12.48
N ARG A 35 11.80 47.03 11.33
CA ARG A 35 12.37 45.72 11.03
C ARG A 35 13.57 45.39 11.93
N ALA A 36 14.48 46.34 12.09
CA ALA A 36 15.65 46.18 12.95
C ALA A 36 15.22 46.00 14.42
N GLU A 37 14.20 46.74 14.85
CA GLU A 37 13.62 46.64 16.18
C GLU A 37 13.02 45.25 16.46
N ALA A 38 12.19 44.71 15.54
CA ALA A 38 11.64 43.37 15.66
C ALA A 38 12.73 42.29 15.74
N GLU A 39 13.75 42.37 14.89
CA GLU A 39 14.87 41.42 14.89
C GLU A 39 15.69 41.51 16.19
N ALA A 40 15.89 42.71 16.73
CA ALA A 40 16.54 42.93 18.02
C ALA A 40 15.75 42.32 19.17
N LEU A 41 14.43 42.53 19.23
CA LEU A 41 13.55 41.95 20.25
C LEU A 41 13.55 40.41 20.19
N PHE A 42 13.52 39.81 18.99
CA PHE A 42 13.62 38.36 18.85
C PHE A 42 14.98 37.82 19.31
N ALA A 43 16.06 38.55 19.04
CA ALA A 43 17.41 38.18 19.49
C ALA A 43 17.55 38.29 21.01
N GLU A 44 17.02 39.36 21.61
CA GLU A 44 17.00 39.60 23.06
C GLU A 44 16.24 38.48 23.80
N LEU A 45 15.01 38.16 23.36
CA LEU A 45 14.21 37.06 23.94
C LEU A 45 14.93 35.71 23.87
N LYS A 46 15.60 35.40 22.75
CA LYS A 46 16.39 34.16 22.60
C LYS A 46 17.61 34.13 23.52
N ALA A 47 18.30 35.25 23.65
CA ALA A 47 19.48 35.36 24.52
C ALA A 47 19.09 35.17 25.99
N LEU A 48 18.02 35.83 26.45
CA LEU A 48 17.53 35.74 27.82
C LEU A 48 16.99 34.34 28.16
N LEU A 49 16.32 33.68 27.20
CA LEU A 49 15.93 32.27 27.32
C LEU A 49 17.13 31.33 27.54
N LYS A 50 18.27 31.62 26.89
CA LYS A 50 19.52 30.86 27.02
C LYS A 50 20.20 31.13 28.37
N GLN A 51 20.20 32.38 28.80
CA GLN A 51 20.82 32.85 30.05
C GLN A 51 20.02 32.48 31.30
N LYS A 52 18.75 32.08 31.15
CA LYS A 52 17.82 31.78 32.25
C LYS A 52 17.55 32.99 33.17
N ASP A 53 17.57 34.19 32.60
CA ASP A 53 17.26 35.43 33.33
C ASP A 53 15.75 35.67 33.35
N SER A 54 15.10 35.38 34.48
CA SER A 54 13.66 35.59 34.66
C SER A 54 13.25 37.06 34.60
N LYS A 55 14.05 37.97 35.20
CA LYS A 55 13.70 39.39 35.29
C LYS A 55 13.85 40.06 33.93
N GLY A 56 14.98 39.81 33.26
CA GLY A 56 15.20 40.30 31.90
C GLY A 56 14.17 39.74 30.92
N LEU A 57 13.83 38.45 31.02
CA LEU A 57 12.83 37.83 30.13
C LEU A 57 11.44 38.43 30.30
N ALA A 58 11.01 38.74 31.53
CA ALA A 58 9.73 39.41 31.77
C ALA A 58 9.67 40.80 31.12
N ALA A 59 10.71 41.62 31.31
CA ALA A 59 10.79 42.96 30.72
C ALA A 59 10.85 42.91 29.18
N ALA A 60 11.61 41.98 28.61
CA ALA A 60 11.69 41.81 27.16
C ALA A 60 10.36 41.33 26.55
N LEU A 61 9.58 40.52 27.29
CA LEU A 61 8.24 40.10 26.86
C LEU A 61 7.24 41.25 26.84
N GLU A 62 7.32 42.19 27.78
CA GLU A 62 6.48 43.40 27.78
C GLU A 62 6.79 44.27 26.56
N LYS A 63 8.07 44.58 26.32
CA LYS A 63 8.50 45.35 25.14
C LYS A 63 8.04 44.69 23.83
N TYR A 64 8.19 43.37 23.75
CA TYR A 64 7.74 42.61 22.58
C TYR A 64 6.21 42.64 22.42
N SER A 65 5.46 42.57 23.53
CA SER A 65 4.00 42.67 23.51
C SER A 65 3.53 44.04 23.01
N GLU A 66 4.17 45.12 23.44
CA GLU A 66 3.88 46.48 22.97
C GLU A 66 4.16 46.63 21.46
N PHE A 67 5.32 46.14 21.01
CA PHE A 67 5.68 46.12 19.60
C PHE A 67 4.67 45.31 18.76
N LYS A 68 4.26 44.14 19.25
CA LYS A 68 3.28 43.26 18.60
C LYS A 68 1.93 43.95 18.45
N GLU A 69 1.45 44.65 19.48
CA GLU A 69 0.19 45.41 19.40
C GLU A 69 0.28 46.57 18.41
N LEU A 70 1.39 47.31 18.40
CA LEU A 70 1.56 48.47 17.54
C LEU A 70 1.70 48.09 16.05
N HIS A 71 2.45 47.03 15.75
CA HIS A 71 2.85 46.69 14.39
C HIS A 71 2.18 45.44 13.80
N PHE A 72 1.67 44.54 14.63
CA PHE A 72 1.08 43.27 14.19
C PHE A 72 -0.42 43.12 14.49
N SER A 73 -1.07 44.08 15.17
CA SER A 73 -2.52 44.02 15.49
C SER A 73 -3.43 43.85 14.26
N GLY A 74 -3.06 44.40 13.10
CA GLY A 74 -3.79 44.23 11.84
C GLY A 74 -3.52 42.91 11.10
N VAL A 75 -2.54 42.11 11.55
CA VAL A 75 -2.07 40.92 10.84
C VAL A 75 -2.89 39.71 11.30
N ARG A 76 -3.93 39.38 10.53
CA ARG A 76 -4.71 38.15 10.80
C ARG A 76 -3.87 36.90 10.59
N ILE A 77 -3.58 36.19 11.69
CA ILE A 77 -3.11 34.80 11.67
C ILE A 77 -4.29 33.92 11.30
N ASN A 78 -4.45 33.65 10.00
CA ASN A 78 -5.47 32.72 9.54
C ASN A 78 -4.98 31.27 9.76
N LYS A 79 -4.94 30.85 11.04
CA LYS A 79 -4.44 29.54 11.51
C LYS A 79 -5.13 28.35 10.80
N THR A 80 -6.37 28.56 10.36
CA THR A 80 -7.16 27.62 9.55
C THR A 80 -6.48 27.25 8.23
N TRP A 81 -5.85 28.19 7.53
CA TRP A 81 -5.22 27.91 6.22
C TRP A 81 -3.93 27.10 6.33
N GLU A 82 -3.23 27.19 7.46
CA GLU A 82 -2.02 26.39 7.70
C GLU A 82 -2.37 24.95 7.98
N ASN A 83 -3.35 24.70 8.86
CA ASN A 83 -3.89 23.37 9.09
C ASN A 83 -4.41 22.73 7.79
N ILE A 84 -5.05 23.51 6.92
CA ILE A 84 -5.50 23.04 5.60
C ILE A 84 -4.31 22.65 4.73
N LYS A 85 -3.25 23.45 4.68
CA LYS A 85 -2.04 23.12 3.89
C LYS A 85 -1.37 21.85 4.39
N ASP A 86 -1.22 21.69 5.69
CA ASP A 86 -0.62 20.50 6.29
C ASP A 86 -1.46 19.25 6.01
N LEU A 87 -2.78 19.36 6.15
CA LEU A 87 -3.70 18.30 5.80
C LEU A 87 -3.62 17.94 4.31
N LEU A 88 -3.58 18.93 3.42
CA LEU A 88 -3.42 18.72 1.97
C LEU A 88 -2.09 18.03 1.64
N TRP A 89 -1.00 18.39 2.33
CA TRP A 89 0.29 17.73 2.18
C TRP A 89 0.26 16.27 2.64
N ILE A 90 -0.33 15.99 3.79
CA ILE A 90 -0.50 14.61 4.28
C ILE A 90 -1.32 13.80 3.28
N ILE A 91 -2.44 14.35 2.81
CA ILE A 91 -3.30 13.72 1.81
C ILE A 91 -2.50 13.43 0.53
N LEU A 92 -1.75 14.42 0.02
CA LEU A 92 -0.91 14.27 -1.17
C LEU A 92 0.13 13.16 -1.01
N VAL A 93 0.83 13.12 0.13
CA VAL A 93 1.83 12.08 0.42
C VAL A 93 1.19 10.71 0.48
N VAL A 94 0.03 10.57 1.15
CA VAL A 94 -0.71 9.30 1.21
C VAL A 94 -1.15 8.85 -0.18
N PHE A 95 -1.67 9.76 -1.02
CA PHE A 95 -2.03 9.45 -2.40
C PHE A 95 -0.83 9.06 -3.26
N LEU A 96 0.32 9.72 -3.08
CA LEU A 96 1.56 9.40 -3.80
C LEU A 96 2.08 8.01 -3.40
N ILE A 97 2.10 7.70 -2.11
CA ILE A 97 2.46 6.38 -1.58
C ILE A 97 1.51 5.33 -2.14
N ARG A 98 0.20 5.59 -2.14
CA ARG A 98 -0.80 4.66 -2.69
C ARG A 98 -0.66 4.45 -4.19
N TRP A 99 -0.30 5.50 -4.91
CA TRP A 99 -0.11 5.41 -6.35
C TRP A 99 1.12 4.56 -6.69
N ILE A 100 2.25 4.77 -6.00
CA ILE A 100 3.56 4.19 -6.36
C ILE A 100 3.84 2.85 -5.66
N LEU A 101 3.57 2.76 -4.37
CA LEU A 101 4.12 1.71 -3.50
C LEU A 101 3.09 0.62 -3.21
N ILE A 102 1.99 0.98 -2.56
CA ILE A 102 1.09 0.01 -1.94
C ILE A 102 -0.38 0.32 -2.17
N GLU A 103 -1.15 -0.70 -2.54
CA GLU A 103 -2.60 -0.56 -2.75
C GLU A 103 -3.33 -1.75 -2.10
N PRO A 104 -4.40 -1.50 -1.32
CA PRO A 104 -5.20 -2.57 -0.73
C PRO A 104 -6.20 -3.12 -1.76
N PHE A 105 -6.32 -4.45 -1.85
CA PHE A 105 -7.29 -5.13 -2.71
C PHE A 105 -8.15 -6.09 -1.89
N ARG A 106 -9.46 -6.13 -2.18
CA ARG A 106 -10.37 -7.10 -1.56
C ARG A 106 -10.55 -8.30 -2.47
N ILE A 107 -10.57 -9.51 -1.89
CA ILE A 107 -10.82 -10.75 -2.61
C ILE A 107 -12.32 -11.04 -2.68
N PRO A 108 -12.94 -11.03 -3.87
CA PRO A 108 -14.38 -11.27 -4.01
C PRO A 108 -14.72 -12.74 -4.28
N SER A 109 -13.78 -13.57 -4.73
CA SER A 109 -14.02 -14.96 -5.16
C SER A 109 -13.02 -15.96 -4.57
N GLY A 110 -13.37 -17.24 -4.57
CA GLY A 110 -12.61 -18.34 -3.98
C GLY A 110 -11.63 -19.04 -4.91
N SER A 111 -11.33 -18.46 -6.08
CA SER A 111 -10.42 -19.06 -7.06
C SER A 111 -8.96 -19.21 -6.58
N MET A 112 -8.60 -18.52 -5.50
CA MET A 112 -7.27 -18.58 -4.88
C MET A 112 -7.29 -19.30 -3.52
N ILE A 113 -8.38 -20.01 -3.19
CA ILE A 113 -8.44 -20.86 -2.00
C ILE A 113 -7.44 -22.02 -2.15
N PRO A 114 -6.68 -22.39 -1.11
CA PRO A 114 -6.79 -21.93 0.28
C PRO A 114 -5.85 -20.78 0.63
N THR A 115 -5.00 -20.36 -0.30
CA THR A 115 -4.03 -19.28 -0.11
C THR A 115 -4.74 -17.98 0.28
N LEU A 116 -5.77 -17.60 -0.48
CA LEU A 116 -6.61 -16.42 -0.27
C LEU A 116 -8.07 -16.83 -0.16
N LEU A 117 -8.76 -16.33 0.85
CA LEU A 117 -10.18 -16.62 1.08
C LEU A 117 -11.05 -15.41 0.71
N VAL A 118 -12.31 -15.67 0.34
CA VAL A 118 -13.29 -14.62 0.03
C VAL A 118 -13.43 -13.67 1.21
N GLY A 119 -13.22 -12.36 0.99
CA GLY A 119 -13.24 -11.32 2.02
C GLY A 119 -11.88 -10.97 2.61
N ASP A 120 -10.81 -11.72 2.30
CA ASP A 120 -9.45 -11.27 2.60
C ASP A 120 -9.16 -9.94 1.88
N GLN A 121 -8.43 -9.05 2.55
CA GLN A 121 -7.87 -7.86 1.95
C GLN A 121 -6.34 -7.90 1.92
N LEU A 122 -5.80 -7.83 0.72
CA LEU A 122 -4.38 -7.95 0.44
C LEU A 122 -3.70 -6.58 0.45
N MET A 123 -2.45 -6.54 0.87
CA MET A 123 -1.55 -5.46 0.53
C MET A 123 -0.73 -5.83 -0.71
N VAL A 124 -0.76 -5.00 -1.74
CA VAL A 124 -0.09 -5.26 -3.02
C VAL A 124 1.08 -4.30 -3.22
N ASN A 125 2.25 -4.83 -3.56
CA ASN A 125 3.41 -4.05 -3.98
C ASN A 125 3.33 -3.77 -5.48
N LYS A 126 3.13 -2.50 -5.83
CA LYS A 126 3.04 -2.05 -7.23
C LYS A 126 4.41 -1.80 -7.83
N LEU A 127 5.30 -1.19 -7.03
CA LEU A 127 6.64 -0.79 -7.45
C LEU A 127 7.45 -1.96 -8.03
N ILE A 128 7.32 -3.18 -7.49
CA ILE A 128 8.12 -4.34 -7.90
C ILE A 128 8.07 -4.63 -9.41
N TYR A 129 6.94 -4.41 -10.06
CA TYR A 129 6.76 -4.63 -11.49
C TYR A 129 6.72 -3.35 -12.30
N GLY A 130 7.03 -2.20 -11.69
CA GLY A 130 7.08 -0.90 -12.35
C GLY A 130 6.00 0.08 -11.91
N VAL A 131 6.29 1.38 -12.07
CA VAL A 131 5.35 2.45 -11.74
C VAL A 131 4.43 2.70 -12.92
N GLN A 132 3.13 2.54 -12.70
CA GLN A 132 2.09 2.80 -13.68
C GLN A 132 1.86 4.31 -13.85
N ILE A 133 1.83 4.78 -15.09
CA ILE A 133 1.48 6.17 -15.40
C ILE A 133 0.00 6.38 -15.06
N PRO A 134 -0.39 7.48 -14.38
CA PRO A 134 -1.77 7.71 -13.98
C PRO A 134 -2.69 7.62 -15.19
N LEU A 135 -3.87 7.02 -15.01
CA LEU A 135 -4.92 6.88 -16.04
C LEU A 135 -4.57 6.00 -17.25
N THR A 136 -3.41 5.34 -17.27
CA THR A 136 -3.02 4.42 -18.36
C THR A 136 -2.62 3.05 -17.82
N THR A 137 -2.41 2.04 -18.68
CA THR A 137 -1.79 0.75 -18.31
C THR A 137 -0.28 0.72 -18.52
N LYS A 138 0.30 1.77 -19.11
CA LYS A 138 1.73 1.81 -19.42
C LYS A 138 2.56 2.00 -18.15
N LYS A 139 3.71 1.33 -18.12
CA LYS A 139 4.68 1.42 -17.03
C LYS A 139 5.86 2.29 -17.45
N LEU A 140 6.34 3.11 -16.52
CA LEU A 140 7.45 4.03 -16.77
C LEU A 140 8.80 3.29 -16.85
N PHE A 141 8.98 2.27 -16.02
CA PHE A 141 10.16 1.41 -15.95
C PHE A 141 9.76 0.07 -15.32
N ASN A 142 10.41 -1.03 -15.74
CA ASN A 142 10.19 -2.37 -15.19
C ASN A 142 11.34 -2.74 -14.26
N LEU A 143 11.09 -2.75 -12.94
CA LEU A 143 12.12 -3.08 -11.94
C LEU A 143 12.44 -4.58 -11.92
N LYS A 144 11.40 -5.42 -11.89
CA LYS A 144 11.51 -6.88 -11.97
C LYS A 144 10.44 -7.43 -12.89
N LYS A 145 10.72 -8.57 -13.51
CA LYS A 145 9.71 -9.37 -14.20
C LYS A 145 8.99 -10.28 -13.18
N PRO A 146 7.69 -10.57 -13.36
CA PRO A 146 7.02 -11.60 -12.58
C PRO A 146 7.75 -12.94 -12.73
N GLN A 147 7.81 -13.68 -11.64
CA GLN A 147 8.44 -14.99 -11.58
C GLN A 147 7.39 -16.07 -11.32
N ARG A 148 7.70 -17.32 -11.65
CA ARG A 148 6.84 -18.45 -11.29
C ARG A 148 6.62 -18.49 -9.78
N GLY A 149 5.38 -18.78 -9.40
CA GLY A 149 4.89 -18.75 -8.02
C GLY A 149 4.49 -17.37 -7.51
N ASP A 150 4.74 -16.27 -8.22
CA ASP A 150 4.26 -14.94 -7.79
C ASP A 150 2.73 -14.88 -7.83
N VAL A 151 2.10 -14.41 -6.75
CA VAL A 151 0.67 -14.06 -6.75
C VAL A 151 0.52 -12.61 -7.17
N ILE A 152 -0.15 -12.39 -8.29
CA ILE A 152 -0.25 -11.09 -8.94
C ILE A 152 -1.69 -10.59 -8.95
N VAL A 153 -1.85 -9.27 -8.84
CA VAL A 153 -3.10 -8.58 -9.13
C VAL A 153 -2.98 -7.92 -10.49
N PHE A 154 -3.95 -8.13 -11.37
CA PHE A 154 -3.92 -7.63 -12.74
C PHE A 154 -5.32 -7.25 -13.23
N LYS A 155 -5.36 -6.35 -14.22
CA LYS A 155 -6.59 -6.04 -14.95
C LYS A 155 -6.95 -7.19 -15.87
N PHE A 156 -8.15 -7.74 -15.73
CA PHE A 156 -8.62 -8.85 -16.53
C PHE A 156 -8.59 -8.50 -18.04
N PRO A 157 -7.81 -9.19 -18.89
CA PRO A 157 -7.59 -8.73 -20.26
C PRO A 157 -8.85 -8.63 -21.14
N PRO A 158 -9.81 -9.58 -21.08
CA PRO A 158 -11.09 -9.44 -21.78
C PRO A 158 -11.92 -8.25 -21.27
N HIS A 159 -11.91 -7.95 -19.96
CA HIS A 159 -12.64 -6.83 -19.36
C HIS A 159 -11.76 -6.02 -18.38
N PRO A 160 -10.96 -5.05 -18.86
CA PRO A 160 -9.95 -4.35 -18.05
C PRO A 160 -10.46 -3.44 -16.92
N ARG A 161 -11.77 -3.41 -16.69
CA ARG A 161 -12.41 -2.72 -15.55
C ARG A 161 -12.41 -3.58 -14.29
N GLU A 162 -12.15 -4.88 -14.42
CA GLU A 162 -12.13 -5.84 -13.32
C GLU A 162 -10.70 -6.21 -12.96
N ASP A 163 -10.46 -6.37 -11.66
CA ASP A 163 -9.18 -6.80 -11.12
C ASP A 163 -9.26 -8.26 -10.68
N TYR A 164 -8.29 -9.06 -11.14
CA TYR A 164 -8.20 -10.48 -10.85
C TYR A 164 -6.91 -10.76 -10.09
N VAL A 165 -6.93 -11.83 -9.31
CA VAL A 165 -5.77 -12.34 -8.57
C VAL A 165 -5.52 -13.77 -8.98
N LYS A 166 -4.31 -14.05 -9.47
CA LYS A 166 -3.86 -15.39 -9.89
C LYS A 166 -2.40 -15.60 -9.52
N ARG A 167 -1.99 -16.86 -9.47
CA ARG A 167 -0.58 -17.25 -9.36
C ARG A 167 0.03 -17.38 -10.75
N VAL A 168 1.18 -16.75 -10.97
CA VAL A 168 1.98 -16.95 -12.18
C VAL A 168 2.56 -18.36 -12.14
N VAL A 169 2.16 -19.21 -13.07
CA VAL A 169 2.69 -20.58 -13.16
C VAL A 169 3.74 -20.73 -14.25
N ALA A 170 3.64 -19.94 -15.32
CA ALA A 170 4.60 -19.92 -16.42
C ALA A 170 4.86 -18.48 -16.89
N VAL A 171 6.07 -18.24 -17.37
CA VAL A 171 6.55 -16.93 -17.85
C VAL A 171 6.96 -17.01 -19.32
N ALA A 172 7.18 -15.86 -19.96
CA ALA A 172 7.62 -15.79 -21.36
C ALA A 172 8.73 -16.80 -21.70
N GLY A 173 8.52 -17.52 -22.80
CA GLY A 173 9.43 -18.57 -23.28
C GLY A 173 9.07 -19.99 -22.82
N ASP A 174 8.34 -20.14 -21.71
CA ASP A 174 7.91 -21.44 -21.21
C ASP A 174 6.90 -22.11 -22.12
N GLU A 175 7.00 -23.43 -22.25
CA GLU A 175 5.92 -24.29 -22.75
C GLU A 175 5.18 -24.92 -21.58
N LEU A 176 3.86 -24.81 -21.59
CA LEU A 176 2.99 -25.26 -20.51
C LEU A 176 1.89 -26.18 -21.05
N MET A 177 1.62 -27.27 -20.35
CA MET A 177 0.42 -28.07 -20.50
C MET A 177 -0.06 -28.58 -19.14
N VAL A 178 -1.33 -28.95 -19.07
CA VAL A 178 -1.92 -29.64 -17.92
C VAL A 178 -2.42 -30.99 -18.42
N ARG A 179 -2.05 -32.07 -17.74
CA ARG A 179 -2.51 -33.45 -18.02
C ARG A 179 -2.90 -34.13 -16.73
N ASP A 180 -4.14 -34.63 -16.65
CA ASP A 180 -4.68 -35.28 -15.44
C ASP A 180 -4.53 -34.39 -14.17
N GLY A 181 -4.74 -33.08 -14.37
CA GLY A 181 -4.56 -32.04 -13.36
C GLY A 181 -3.11 -31.76 -12.95
N VAL A 182 -2.12 -32.46 -13.51
CA VAL A 182 -0.69 -32.21 -13.28
C VAL A 182 -0.22 -31.11 -14.22
N LEU A 183 0.37 -30.06 -13.65
CA LEU A 183 1.02 -29.01 -14.41
C LEU A 183 2.38 -29.49 -14.93
N ILE A 184 2.63 -29.32 -16.22
CA ILE A 184 3.89 -29.70 -16.87
C ILE A 184 4.46 -28.44 -17.53
N ILE A 185 5.70 -28.08 -17.17
CA ILE A 185 6.41 -26.91 -17.71
C ILE A 185 7.70 -27.38 -18.38
N ASN A 186 7.90 -27.01 -19.65
CA ASN A 186 9.06 -27.38 -20.46
C ASN A 186 9.33 -28.90 -20.45
N GLY A 187 8.26 -29.70 -20.52
CA GLY A 187 8.29 -31.17 -20.49
C GLY A 187 8.49 -31.80 -19.11
N GLN A 188 8.66 -31.00 -18.04
CA GLN A 188 8.86 -31.50 -16.69
C GLN A 188 7.59 -31.34 -15.86
N ALA A 189 7.10 -32.43 -15.27
CA ALA A 189 5.97 -32.40 -14.36
C ALA A 189 6.35 -31.61 -13.09
N VAL A 190 5.54 -30.62 -12.75
CA VAL A 190 5.68 -29.85 -11.52
C VAL A 190 5.36 -30.76 -10.34
N PRO A 191 6.28 -30.97 -9.38
CA PRO A 191 6.05 -31.86 -8.26
C PRO A 191 4.87 -31.37 -7.41
N ARG A 192 4.04 -32.32 -6.98
CA ARG A 192 2.97 -32.07 -6.01
C ARG A 192 2.84 -33.20 -5.00
N GLU A 193 2.47 -32.86 -3.79
CA GLU A 193 2.26 -33.79 -2.69
C GLU A 193 0.82 -33.67 -2.21
N TYR A 194 0.09 -34.79 -2.18
CA TYR A 194 -1.21 -34.85 -1.53
C TYR A 194 -1.03 -34.71 -0.01
N VAL A 195 -1.84 -33.85 0.62
CA VAL A 195 -1.80 -33.62 2.06
C VAL A 195 -2.96 -34.33 2.73
N GLU A 196 -4.18 -33.88 2.47
CA GLU A 196 -5.40 -34.34 3.12
C GLU A 196 -6.65 -33.84 2.37
N PRO A 197 -7.86 -34.34 2.70
CA PRO A 197 -9.09 -33.74 2.22
C PRO A 197 -9.23 -32.31 2.79
N TYR A 198 -9.53 -31.33 1.94
CA TYR A 198 -9.68 -29.95 2.38
C TYR A 198 -11.04 -29.74 3.08
N THR A 199 -10.99 -29.30 4.32
CA THR A 199 -12.17 -29.04 5.19
C THR A 199 -12.36 -27.56 5.51
N GLY A 200 -11.58 -26.67 4.87
CA GLY A 200 -11.65 -25.24 5.11
C GLY A 200 -12.79 -24.54 4.36
N PRO A 201 -12.88 -23.20 4.48
CA PRO A 201 -13.90 -22.42 3.79
C PRO A 201 -13.83 -22.58 2.27
N THR A 202 -14.99 -22.71 1.65
CA THR A 202 -15.20 -22.70 0.20
C THR A 202 -16.15 -21.55 -0.17
N ASP A 203 -16.27 -21.21 -1.44
CA ASP A 203 -17.15 -20.15 -1.94
C ASP A 203 -18.42 -20.70 -2.62
N GLY A 204 -18.88 -21.90 -2.20
CA GLY A 204 -20.04 -22.57 -2.81
C GLY A 204 -19.73 -23.18 -4.18
N GLY A 205 -18.45 -23.50 -4.45
CA GLY A 205 -17.95 -23.98 -5.73
C GLY A 205 -18.55 -25.30 -6.23
N PHE A 206 -18.18 -25.63 -7.46
CA PHE A 206 -18.77 -26.69 -8.30
C PHE A 206 -18.57 -28.14 -7.78
N CYS A 207 -17.71 -28.34 -6.79
CA CYS A 207 -17.26 -29.66 -6.36
C CYS A 207 -17.78 -30.04 -4.97
N GLU A 208 -18.20 -31.31 -4.84
CA GLU A 208 -18.68 -31.86 -3.58
C GLU A 208 -17.58 -31.93 -2.51
N SER A 209 -16.33 -32.19 -2.91
CA SER A 209 -15.18 -32.20 -2.01
C SER A 209 -13.89 -31.87 -2.74
N TYR A 210 -12.96 -31.27 -1.99
CA TYR A 210 -11.64 -30.87 -2.47
C TYR A 210 -10.54 -31.66 -1.75
N GLU A 211 -9.45 -31.90 -2.46
CA GLU A 211 -8.20 -32.48 -1.96
C GLU A 211 -7.15 -31.38 -1.91
N LEU A 212 -6.44 -31.27 -0.78
CA LEU A 212 -5.36 -30.32 -0.58
C LEU A 212 -4.03 -30.92 -1.05
N TYR A 213 -3.32 -30.15 -1.87
CA TYR A 213 -1.97 -30.49 -2.32
C TYR A 213 -0.99 -29.37 -2.00
N ILE A 214 0.29 -29.72 -1.85
CA ILE A 214 1.41 -28.77 -1.95
C ILE A 214 2.03 -28.91 -3.33
N GLU A 215 2.09 -27.84 -4.11
CA GLU A 215 2.75 -27.81 -5.42
C GLU A 215 4.04 -26.98 -5.37
N HIS A 216 5.09 -27.48 -6.02
CA HIS A 216 6.44 -26.94 -5.99
C HIS A 216 6.82 -26.26 -7.32
N LEU A 217 6.62 -24.95 -7.41
CA LEU A 217 7.02 -24.12 -8.56
C LEU A 217 8.41 -23.53 -8.32
N ASP A 218 9.41 -24.17 -8.92
CA ASP A 218 10.83 -23.84 -8.74
C ASP A 218 11.23 -23.78 -7.25
N HIS A 219 11.36 -22.57 -6.70
CA HIS A 219 11.79 -22.31 -5.33
C HIS A 219 10.62 -21.97 -4.38
N ARG A 220 9.37 -22.11 -4.84
CA ARG A 220 8.16 -21.80 -4.07
C ARG A 220 7.23 -22.98 -3.99
N SER A 221 6.94 -23.38 -2.76
CA SER A 221 5.86 -24.33 -2.46
C SER A 221 4.60 -23.56 -2.07
N HIS A 222 3.45 -23.95 -2.61
CA HIS A 222 2.18 -23.35 -2.27
C HIS A 222 1.07 -24.40 -2.16
N GLN A 223 0.00 -24.03 -1.47
CA GLN A 223 -1.18 -24.87 -1.36
C GLN A 223 -2.05 -24.71 -2.61
N MET A 224 -2.58 -25.82 -3.10
CA MET A 224 -3.58 -25.83 -4.16
C MET A 224 -4.69 -26.84 -3.83
N LEU A 225 -5.88 -26.61 -4.39
CA LEU A 225 -7.00 -27.54 -4.32
C LEU A 225 -7.28 -28.17 -5.67
N LEU A 226 -7.61 -29.46 -5.64
CA LEU A 226 -8.21 -30.20 -6.75
C LEU A 226 -9.52 -30.82 -6.28
N CYS A 227 -10.46 -30.98 -7.19
CA CYS A 227 -11.74 -31.62 -6.94
C CYS A 227 -11.59 -33.14 -6.95
N ARG A 228 -12.08 -33.76 -5.87
CA ARG A 228 -12.02 -35.20 -5.72
C ARG A 228 -12.86 -35.87 -6.81
N ARG A 229 -12.26 -36.80 -7.57
CA ARG A 229 -12.89 -37.56 -8.68
C ARG A 229 -13.31 -36.73 -9.91
N SER A 230 -12.87 -35.48 -10.03
CA SER A 230 -13.09 -34.64 -11.22
C SER A 230 -11.87 -34.57 -12.15
N HIS A 231 -10.93 -35.51 -12.07
CA HIS A 231 -9.70 -35.50 -12.89
C HIS A 231 -9.98 -35.49 -14.41
N GLN A 232 -11.20 -35.80 -14.83
CA GLN A 232 -11.66 -35.64 -16.21
C GLN A 232 -12.10 -34.21 -16.47
N GLY A 233 -11.25 -33.39 -17.08
CA GLY A 233 -11.74 -32.19 -17.78
C GLY A 233 -10.76 -31.05 -18.04
N ASP A 234 -9.72 -30.89 -17.23
CA ASP A 234 -8.89 -29.67 -17.26
C ASP A 234 -7.55 -29.84 -18.00
N ASP A 235 -7.49 -30.85 -18.86
CA ASP A 235 -6.41 -31.01 -19.82
C ASP A 235 -6.29 -29.74 -20.68
N PHE A 236 -5.11 -29.15 -20.70
CA PHE A 236 -4.88 -27.88 -21.37
C PHE A 236 -3.54 -27.89 -22.11
N GLY A 237 -3.50 -27.22 -23.25
CA GLY A 237 -2.28 -27.05 -24.05
C GLY A 237 -1.89 -28.29 -24.86
N PRO A 238 -0.63 -28.33 -25.34
CA PRO A 238 0.48 -27.43 -24.99
C PRO A 238 0.33 -26.01 -25.55
N VAL A 239 0.86 -25.03 -24.83
CA VAL A 239 0.99 -23.64 -25.28
C VAL A 239 2.36 -23.08 -24.90
N LYS A 240 2.92 -22.23 -25.76
CA LYS A 240 4.14 -21.47 -25.45
C LYS A 240 3.77 -20.04 -25.02
N VAL A 241 4.26 -19.61 -23.87
CA VAL A 241 3.99 -18.28 -23.31
C VAL A 241 4.72 -17.20 -24.14
N PRO A 242 3.99 -16.27 -24.78
CA PRO A 242 4.62 -15.22 -25.57
C PRO A 242 5.45 -14.24 -24.75
N GLU A 243 6.42 -13.59 -25.41
CA GLU A 243 7.15 -12.45 -24.83
C GLU A 243 6.20 -11.35 -24.36
N GLY A 244 6.55 -10.70 -23.24
CA GLY A 244 5.72 -9.64 -22.67
C GLY A 244 4.42 -10.12 -22.00
N THR A 245 4.27 -11.42 -21.78
CA THR A 245 3.11 -12.02 -21.11
C THR A 245 3.50 -13.05 -20.04
N VAL A 246 2.55 -13.44 -19.21
CA VAL A 246 2.64 -14.56 -18.27
C VAL A 246 1.38 -15.43 -18.34
N PHE A 247 1.44 -16.65 -17.82
CA PHE A 247 0.29 -17.54 -17.67
C PHE A 247 -0.07 -17.66 -16.19
N GLY A 248 -1.31 -17.29 -15.83
CA GLY A 248 -1.77 -17.28 -14.45
C GLY A 248 -2.82 -18.36 -14.20
N MET A 249 -2.71 -19.10 -13.10
CA MET A 249 -3.70 -20.09 -12.64
C MET A 249 -4.17 -19.78 -11.22
N GLY A 250 -5.39 -20.23 -10.90
CA GLY A 250 -5.88 -20.21 -9.52
C GLY A 250 -5.27 -21.32 -8.68
N ASP A 251 -5.15 -21.08 -7.38
CA ASP A 251 -4.76 -22.13 -6.42
C ASP A 251 -5.92 -23.12 -6.21
N ASN A 252 -7.17 -22.69 -6.40
CA ASN A 252 -8.33 -23.57 -6.48
C ASN A 252 -8.52 -24.00 -7.94
N ARG A 253 -7.80 -25.06 -8.36
CA ARG A 253 -7.53 -25.36 -9.76
C ARG A 253 -8.80 -25.61 -10.57
N ASP A 254 -9.72 -26.41 -10.04
CA ASP A 254 -10.95 -26.76 -10.76
C ASP A 254 -12.09 -25.74 -10.54
N ASN A 255 -11.88 -24.72 -9.70
CA ASN A 255 -12.85 -23.64 -9.44
C ASN A 255 -12.24 -22.26 -9.70
N SER A 256 -11.56 -22.13 -10.83
CA SER A 256 -10.87 -20.91 -11.24
C SER A 256 -10.98 -20.65 -12.73
N ALA A 257 -11.71 -19.60 -13.11
CA ALA A 257 -11.58 -18.98 -14.43
C ALA A 257 -10.22 -18.24 -14.50
N ASP A 258 -9.28 -18.80 -15.24
CA ASP A 258 -7.89 -18.32 -15.34
C ASP A 258 -7.33 -18.46 -16.76
N SER A 259 -6.01 -18.34 -16.94
CA SER A 259 -5.41 -18.28 -18.28
C SER A 259 -5.73 -19.49 -19.17
N ARG A 260 -6.19 -20.62 -18.59
CA ARG A 260 -6.72 -21.76 -19.37
C ARG A 260 -8.00 -21.40 -20.14
N SER A 261 -8.80 -20.47 -19.63
CA SER A 261 -10.08 -20.07 -20.22
C SER A 261 -9.98 -18.83 -21.13
N TRP A 262 -9.05 -17.92 -20.85
CA TRP A 262 -8.97 -16.62 -21.56
C TRP A 262 -7.58 -16.25 -22.11
N GLY A 263 -6.57 -17.09 -21.90
CA GLY A 263 -5.23 -16.91 -22.45
C GLY A 263 -4.27 -16.12 -21.56
N PHE A 264 -3.25 -15.52 -22.18
CA PHE A 264 -2.10 -14.94 -21.49
C PHE A 264 -2.37 -13.57 -20.88
N ILE A 265 -1.60 -13.23 -19.84
CA ILE A 265 -1.70 -11.96 -19.11
C ILE A 265 -0.57 -11.03 -19.58
N PRO A 266 -0.87 -9.91 -20.28
CA PRO A 266 0.15 -8.93 -20.63
C PRO A 266 0.80 -8.33 -19.37
N LEU A 267 2.11 -8.10 -19.40
CA LEU A 267 2.84 -7.53 -18.25
C LEU A 267 2.33 -6.14 -17.83
N ASP A 268 1.78 -5.37 -18.78
CA ASP A 268 1.18 -4.05 -18.55
C ASP A 268 -0.17 -4.13 -17.82
N ASN A 269 -0.84 -5.28 -17.85
CA ASN A 269 -2.08 -5.48 -17.09
C ASN A 269 -1.79 -5.74 -15.61
N ILE A 270 -0.57 -6.14 -15.26
CA ILE A 270 -0.19 -6.48 -13.89
C ILE A 270 -0.03 -5.20 -13.06
N LYS A 271 -0.89 -5.04 -12.06
CA LYS A 271 -0.88 -3.93 -11.10
C LYS A 271 0.21 -4.09 -10.05
N GLY A 272 0.48 -5.31 -9.59
CA GLY A 272 1.47 -5.56 -8.55
C GLY A 272 1.49 -6.99 -8.02
N LYS A 273 2.41 -7.25 -7.09
CA LYS A 273 2.56 -8.53 -6.38
C LYS A 273 1.84 -8.46 -5.05
N ALA A 274 1.02 -9.46 -4.74
CA ALA A 274 0.40 -9.60 -3.44
C ALA A 274 1.47 -9.95 -2.37
N LEU A 275 1.49 -9.22 -1.25
CA LEU A 275 2.50 -9.38 -0.20
C LEU A 275 1.97 -10.17 1.00
N PHE A 276 0.89 -9.68 1.61
CA PHE A 276 0.31 -10.25 2.82
C PHE A 276 -1.16 -9.84 2.96
N ILE A 277 -1.88 -10.54 3.81
CA ILE A 277 -3.26 -10.22 4.17
C ILE A 277 -3.26 -9.24 5.33
N HIS A 278 -3.72 -8.01 5.11
CA HIS A 278 -3.75 -6.98 6.16
C HIS A 278 -5.08 -6.95 6.92
N LEU A 279 -6.18 -7.38 6.28
CA LEU A 279 -7.49 -7.43 6.91
C LEU A 279 -8.31 -8.63 6.40
N PRO A 280 -8.39 -9.72 7.16
CA PRO A 280 -9.05 -10.96 6.74
C PRO A 280 -10.51 -11.03 7.19
N LEU A 281 -11.43 -10.34 6.49
CA LEU A 281 -12.84 -10.30 6.90
C LEU A 281 -13.59 -11.53 6.38
N ASP A 282 -14.51 -12.09 7.17
CA ASP A 282 -15.35 -13.22 6.76
C ASP A 282 -16.79 -12.80 6.42
N PRO A 283 -17.18 -12.74 5.13
CA PRO A 283 -18.53 -12.34 4.73
C PRO A 283 -19.62 -13.26 5.28
N SER A 284 -19.33 -14.56 5.48
CA SER A 284 -20.30 -15.53 6.03
C SER A 284 -20.57 -15.32 7.52
N ARG A 285 -19.68 -14.60 8.21
CA ARG A 285 -19.78 -14.28 9.63
C ARG A 285 -19.86 -12.77 9.85
N HIS A 286 -20.71 -12.07 9.08
CA HIS A 286 -20.95 -10.63 9.22
C HIS A 286 -19.66 -9.79 9.19
N TYR A 287 -18.69 -10.18 8.35
CA TYR A 287 -17.38 -9.53 8.23
C TYR A 287 -16.55 -9.54 9.53
N LEU A 288 -16.79 -10.48 10.44
CA LEU A 288 -15.89 -10.69 11.58
C LEU A 288 -14.48 -11.07 11.09
N PRO A 289 -13.42 -10.57 11.75
CA PRO A 289 -12.05 -10.84 11.33
C PRO A 289 -11.62 -12.28 11.63
N ARG A 290 -10.94 -12.92 10.68
CA ARG A 290 -10.24 -14.20 10.84
C ARG A 290 -8.85 -13.95 11.41
N TRP A 291 -8.78 -13.89 12.74
CA TRP A 291 -7.58 -13.47 13.50
C TRP A 291 -6.28 -14.18 13.09
N ASN A 292 -6.34 -15.47 12.78
CA ASN A 292 -5.18 -16.28 12.37
C ASN A 292 -4.62 -15.95 10.97
N ARG A 293 -5.28 -15.06 10.21
CA ARG A 293 -4.86 -14.69 8.85
C ARG A 293 -4.23 -13.29 8.77
N PHE A 294 -4.27 -12.50 9.85
CA PHE A 294 -3.60 -11.20 9.85
C PHE A 294 -2.11 -11.35 9.58
N PHE A 295 -1.60 -10.51 8.69
CA PHE A 295 -0.21 -10.47 8.24
C PHE A 295 0.33 -11.78 7.69
N LYS A 296 -0.53 -12.73 7.32
CA LYS A 296 -0.10 -13.96 6.63
C LYS A 296 0.55 -13.56 5.31
N LEU A 297 1.83 -13.90 5.19
CA LEU A 297 2.60 -13.69 3.97
C LEU A 297 2.05 -14.56 2.85
N ILE A 298 1.94 -13.98 1.66
CA ILE A 298 1.52 -14.67 0.45
C ILE A 298 2.79 -15.21 -0.20
N ARG A 299 2.91 -16.54 -0.21
CA ARG A 299 4.07 -17.25 -0.74
C ARG A 299 3.74 -17.93 -2.06
#